data_AF-A0AAW9DKB8-F1
#
_entry.id   AF-A0AAW9DKB8-F1
#
_cell.length_a   1.000
_cell.length_b   1.000
_cell.length_c   1.000
_cell.angle_alpha   90.00
_cell.angle_beta   90.00
_cell.angle_gamma   90.00
#
_symmetry.space_group_name_H-M   'P 1'
#
loop_
_entity.id
_entity.type
_entity.pdbx_description
1 polymer ?
#
loop_
_entity_poly.entity_id
_entity_poly.type
_entity_poly.pdbx_seq_one_letter_code
_entity_poly.pdbx_strand_id
1 'polypeptide(L)'
;VCLRSSQSFDVFYTLAQIDFVDYYPALEEHIQAYIHEKQPLDKAGAYGIQELDPRFVAGISGDIHTIIGLPVAEVSRRIFSEEGFEK
;
A
#
# COMPACT_ATOMS: atom_id res chain seq x y z
N VAL A 1 5.22 -5.87 -8.97
CA VAL A 1 5.71 -7.17 -8.47
C VAL A 1 6.40 -7.91 -9.61
N CYS A 2 7.53 -8.55 -9.32
CA CYS A 2 8.22 -9.44 -10.24
C CYS A 2 8.21 -10.84 -9.64
N LEU A 3 7.70 -11.82 -10.38
CA LEU A 3 7.84 -13.24 -10.08
C LEU A 3 8.88 -13.79 -11.05
N ARG A 4 9.92 -14.46 -10.52
CA ARG A 4 10.99 -15.06 -11.31
C ARG A 4 11.28 -16.48 -10.82
N SER A 5 11.24 -17.45 -11.74
CA SER A 5 11.76 -18.81 -11.54
C SER A 5 12.87 -19.07 -12.56
N SER A 6 13.37 -20.31 -12.62
CA SER A 6 14.30 -20.74 -13.67
C SER A 6 13.62 -20.90 -15.04
N GLN A 7 12.30 -21.10 -15.08
CA GLN A 7 11.54 -21.43 -16.30
C GLN A 7 10.57 -20.33 -16.71
N SER A 8 10.23 -19.43 -15.80
CA SER A 8 9.18 -18.43 -15.98
C SER A 8 9.59 -17.06 -15.45
N PHE A 9 8.99 -16.02 -16.03
CA PHE A 9 9.21 -14.63 -15.69
C PHE A 9 7.92 -13.84 -15.93
N ASP A 10 7.40 -13.21 -14.87
CA ASP A 10 6.15 -12.45 -14.92
C ASP A 10 6.31 -11.16 -14.12
N VAL A 11 5.92 -10.05 -14.74
CA VAL A 11 6.00 -8.71 -14.15
C VAL A 11 4.65 -8.04 -14.32
N PHE A 12 4.10 -7.59 -13.20
CA PHE A 12 2.82 -6.92 -13.16
C PHE A 12 2.79 -5.87 -12.06
N TYR A 13 1.78 -5.02 -12.11
CA TYR A 13 1.48 -4.05 -11.06
C TYR A 13 -0.03 -4.05 -10.77
N THR A 14 -0.37 -3.58 -9.59
CA THR A 14 -1.75 -3.27 -9.18
C THR A 14 -1.80 -1.81 -8.78
N LEU A 15 -2.98 -1.22 -8.85
CA LEU A 15 -3.22 0.15 -8.44
C LEU A 15 -4.19 0.15 -7.25
N ALA A 16 -3.89 1.02 -6.29
CA ALA A 16 -4.81 1.37 -5.23
C ALA A 16 -4.73 2.88 -5.02
N GLN A 17 -5.84 3.48 -4.64
CA GLN A 17 -5.99 4.91 -4.38
C GLN A 17 -6.35 5.11 -2.92
N ILE A 18 -5.76 6.15 -2.32
CA ILE A 18 -6.13 6.66 -1.00
C ILE A 18 -6.64 8.08 -1.20
N ASP A 19 -7.85 8.31 -0.73
CA ASP A 19 -8.42 9.64 -0.61
C ASP A 19 -8.19 10.12 0.81
N PHE A 20 -7.51 11.26 0.95
CA PHE A 20 -7.31 11.91 2.24
C PHE A 20 -8.46 12.90 2.52
N VAL A 21 -8.72 13.15 3.80
CA VAL A 21 -9.64 14.22 4.20
C VAL A 21 -9.04 15.59 3.84
N ASP A 22 -9.91 16.56 3.54
CA ASP A 22 -9.49 17.95 3.39
C ASP A 22 -8.90 18.48 4.70
N TYR A 23 -7.91 19.38 4.60
CA TYR A 23 -7.31 19.99 5.76
C TYR A 23 -8.31 20.89 6.52
N TYR A 24 -8.30 20.79 7.85
CA TYR A 24 -8.99 21.70 8.76
C TYR A 24 -8.12 21.97 10.00
N PRO A 25 -8.25 23.14 10.67
CA PRO A 25 -7.29 23.57 11.69
C PRO A 25 -7.04 22.58 12.85
N ALA A 26 -8.06 21.84 13.28
CA ALA A 26 -7.90 20.83 14.34
C ALA A 26 -7.08 19.60 13.91
N LEU A 27 -6.81 19.44 12.61
CA LEU A 27 -5.99 18.36 12.07
C LEU A 27 -4.49 18.60 12.30
N GLU A 28 -4.08 19.87 12.47
CA GLU A 28 -2.67 20.26 12.58
C GLU A 28 -1.97 19.57 13.76
N GLU A 29 -2.63 19.50 14.93
CA GLU A 29 -2.08 18.82 16.11
C GLU A 29 -1.78 17.34 15.83
N HIS A 30 -2.66 16.67 15.08
CA HIS A 30 -2.48 15.27 14.71
C HIS A 30 -1.38 15.10 13.66
N ILE A 31 -1.22 16.04 12.72
CA ILE A 31 -0.13 16.02 11.74
C ILE A 31 1.21 16.17 12.46
N GLN A 32 1.33 17.12 13.38
CA GLN A 32 2.57 17.32 14.14
C GLN A 32 2.91 16.13 15.03
N ALA A 33 1.91 15.56 15.72
CA ALA A 33 2.10 14.33 16.50
C ALA A 33 2.57 13.17 15.62
N TYR A 34 1.97 13.01 14.43
CA TYR A 34 2.38 11.97 13.48
C TYR A 34 3.83 12.14 13.00
N ILE A 35 4.24 13.37 12.66
CA ILE A 35 5.62 13.69 12.24
C ILE A 35 6.62 13.39 13.36
N HIS A 36 6.26 13.66 14.62
CA HIS A 36 7.15 13.48 15.76
C HIS A 36 7.26 12.02 16.21
N GLU A 37 6.12 11.32 16.28
CA GLU A 37 6.04 9.99 16.89
C GLU A 37 6.30 8.85 15.91
N LYS A 38 5.99 9.06 14.64
CA LYS A 38 6.17 8.06 13.58
C LYS A 38 7.39 8.47 12.76
N GLN A 39 7.96 7.58 11.96
CA GLN A 39 9.07 7.90 11.05
C GLN A 39 8.52 8.11 9.64
N PRO A 40 7.66 9.12 9.38
CA PRO A 40 7.04 9.26 8.07
C PRO A 40 8.04 9.65 7.00
N LEU A 41 9.14 10.30 7.37
CA LEU A 41 10.15 10.79 6.43
C LEU A 41 10.93 9.68 5.74
N ASP A 42 10.91 8.46 6.30
CA ASP A 42 11.49 7.26 5.68
C ASP A 42 10.51 6.59 4.70
N LYS A 43 9.29 7.14 4.55
CA LYS A 43 8.22 6.58 3.71
C LYS A 43 7.95 7.52 2.54
N ALA A 44 7.84 6.96 1.34
CA ALA A 44 7.46 7.72 0.16
C ALA A 44 6.09 8.38 0.37
N GLY A 45 6.00 9.69 0.14
CA GLY A 45 4.79 10.47 0.40
C GLY A 45 4.63 10.95 1.84
N ALA A 46 5.61 10.72 2.73
CA ALA A 46 5.60 11.15 4.12
C ALA A 46 4.43 10.57 4.95
N TYR A 47 3.98 9.36 4.61
CA TYR A 47 3.02 8.62 5.43
C TYR A 47 3.19 7.10 5.27
N GLY A 48 2.69 6.35 6.24
CA GLY A 48 2.55 4.90 6.17
C GLY A 48 1.19 4.49 6.70
N ILE A 49 0.37 3.85 5.85
CA ILE A 49 -1.03 3.55 6.15
C ILE A 49 -1.25 2.74 7.43
N GLN A 50 -0.27 1.93 7.84
CA GLN A 50 -0.35 1.09 9.05
C GLN A 50 -0.20 1.89 10.37
N GLU A 51 0.48 3.03 10.31
CA GLU A 51 0.76 3.89 11.47
C GLU A 51 -0.04 5.19 11.42
N LEU A 52 -0.66 5.47 10.28
CA LEU A 52 -1.43 6.67 10.04
C LEU A 52 -2.71 6.63 10.88
N ASP A 53 -3.06 7.75 11.50
CA ASP A 53 -4.34 7.86 12.17
C ASP A 53 -5.49 7.68 11.16
N PRO A 54 -6.47 6.79 11.43
CA PRO A 54 -7.58 6.53 10.50
C PRO A 54 -8.36 7.79 10.10
N ARG A 55 -8.34 8.85 10.92
CA ARG A 55 -9.02 10.12 10.64
C ARG A 55 -8.46 10.87 9.44
N PHE A 56 -7.24 10.57 9.00
CA PHE A 56 -6.65 11.19 7.81
C PHE A 56 -7.20 10.62 6.51
N VAL A 57 -7.83 9.45 6.53
CA VAL A 57 -8.25 8.71 5.32
C VAL A 57 -9.77 8.83 5.13
N ALA A 58 -10.17 9.48 4.04
CA ALA A 58 -11.57 9.57 3.63
C ALA A 58 -12.05 8.29 2.94
N GLY A 59 -11.16 7.62 2.20
CA GLY A 59 -11.50 6.40 1.48
C GLY A 59 -10.29 5.69 0.89
N ILE A 60 -10.46 4.40 0.62
CA ILE A 60 -9.47 3.58 -0.10
C ILE A 60 -10.21 2.84 -1.21
N SER A 61 -9.66 2.88 -2.42
CA SER A 61 -10.15 2.14 -3.58
C SER A 61 -9.07 1.21 -4.10
N GLY A 62 -9.40 -0.07 -4.28
CA GLY A 62 -8.45 -1.13 -4.63
C GLY A 62 -8.03 -1.97 -3.42
N ASP A 63 -6.91 -2.68 -3.54
CA ASP A 63 -6.42 -3.61 -2.50
C ASP A 63 -5.48 -2.90 -1.52
N ILE A 64 -5.83 -2.91 -0.23
CA ILE A 64 -5.01 -2.35 0.85
C ILE A 64 -3.61 -2.97 0.92
N HIS A 65 -3.44 -4.24 0.54
CA HIS A 65 -2.12 -4.88 0.56
C HIS A 65 -1.21 -4.31 -0.53
N THR A 66 -1.77 -3.79 -1.63
CA THR A 66 -1.00 -3.01 -2.62
C THR A 66 -0.38 -1.78 -1.99
N ILE A 67 -1.12 -1.07 -1.13
CA ILE A 67 -0.64 0.11 -0.40
C ILE A 67 0.42 -0.28 0.63
N ILE A 68 0.20 -1.38 1.35
CA ILE A 68 1.15 -1.88 2.37
C ILE A 68 2.48 -2.31 1.71
N GLY A 69 2.44 -2.78 0.46
CA GLY A 69 3.63 -3.02 -0.34
C GLY A 69 3.65 -4.33 -1.13
N LEU A 70 2.62 -5.19 -1.01
CA LEU A 70 2.51 -6.41 -1.80
C LEU A 70 1.04 -6.77 -2.06
N PRO A 71 0.56 -6.83 -3.31
CA PRO A 71 -0.80 -7.28 -3.63
C PRO A 71 -0.95 -8.80 -3.45
N VAL A 72 -1.14 -9.24 -2.19
CA VAL A 72 -1.10 -10.66 -1.78
C VAL A 72 -2.08 -11.50 -2.57
N ALA A 73 -3.30 -11.01 -2.80
CA ALA A 73 -4.32 -11.75 -3.52
C ALA A 73 -3.92 -12.04 -4.98
N GLU A 74 -3.39 -11.02 -5.68
CA GLU A 74 -2.95 -11.15 -7.07
C GLU A 74 -1.68 -12.01 -7.19
N VAL A 75 -0.75 -11.88 -6.24
CA VAL A 75 0.44 -12.74 -6.15
C VAL A 75 0.03 -14.20 -5.97
N SER A 76 -0.84 -14.48 -5.00
CA SER A 76 -1.35 -15.82 -4.72
C SER A 76 -2.03 -16.42 -5.95
N ARG A 77 -2.92 -15.65 -6.59
CA ARG A 77 -3.60 -16.07 -7.82
C ARG A 77 -2.63 -16.49 -8.91
N ARG A 78 -1.56 -15.72 -9.16
CA ARG A 78 -0.58 -16.00 -10.23
C ARG A 78 0.33 -17.18 -9.94
N ILE A 79 0.68 -17.39 -8.67
CA ILE A 79 1.50 -18.54 -8.25
C ILE A 79 0.68 -19.83 -8.36
N PHE A 80 -0.56 -19.82 -7.86
CA PHE A 80 -1.36 -21.04 -7.67
C PHE A 80 -2.44 -21.29 -8.75
N SER A 81 -2.61 -20.43 -9.76
CA SER A 81 -3.56 -20.66 -10.85
C SER A 81 -3.17 -21.88 -11.71
N GLU A 82 -4.12 -22.49 -12.42
CA GLU A 82 -3.89 -23.70 -13.23
C GLU A 82 -2.91 -23.49 -14.40
N GLU A 83 -2.73 -22.25 -14.86
CA GLU A 83 -1.71 -21.77 -15.82
C GLU A 83 -0.40 -21.32 -15.13
N GLY A 84 -0.23 -21.66 -13.85
CA GLY A 84 0.62 -20.97 -12.89
C GLY A 84 2.12 -20.99 -13.17
N PHE A 85 2.76 -19.97 -12.61
CA PHE A 85 4.17 -19.60 -12.71
C PHE A 85 5.19 -20.74 -12.45
N GLU A 86 4.81 -21.81 -11.76
CA GLU A 86 5.68 -22.94 -11.38
C GLU A 86 5.54 -24.20 -12.25
N LYS A 87 4.74 -24.17 -13.32
CA LYS A 87 4.72 -25.23 -14.36
C LYS A 87 5.70 -24.94 -15.48
#